data_AF-A0A8I1TVA2-F1
#
_entry.id   AF-A0A8I1TVA2-F1
#
_cell.length_a   1.000
_cell.length_b   1.000
_cell.length_c   1.000
_cell.angle_alpha   90.00
_cell.angle_beta   90.00
_cell.angle_gamma   90.00
#
_symmetry.space_group_name_H-M   'P 1'
#
loop_
_entity.id
_entity.type
_entity.pdbx_description
1 polymer ?
#
loop_
_entity_poly.entity_id
_entity_poly.type
_entity_poly.pdbx_seq_one_letter_code
_entity_poly.pdbx_strand_id
1 'polypeptide(L)'
;MDCSSCREALSARLDGEDRPGEATATDAHLAGCGACREFHDRAARITRLTRTRLVTVRAPAFDAGTLPDVVPDRPRVDVLHALLAAAGVAQLALGVTGLLDAAGAGHHGGVLGGAALAHLGHESAAWNVAVGVGFLVVALRRTRPAGSLVATLGAFTAVLLATSGADALAGRVEAGRLAGHAVLVVGLVLMLVLHRVGPGDGGRDRVSSPVTTGSDDAPAPADAAAAERPVDLRPSAHRAA
;
A
#
# COMPACT_ATOMS: atom_id res chain seq x y z
N MET A 1 -3.43 36.90 -16.19
CA MET A 1 -4.42 36.22 -15.33
C MET A 1 -4.08 36.48 -13.87
N ASP A 2 -5.08 36.46 -12.98
CA ASP A 2 -4.87 36.56 -11.54
C ASP A 2 -4.59 35.18 -10.88
N CYS A 3 -4.28 35.20 -9.58
CA CYS A 3 -4.00 33.98 -8.82
C CYS A 3 -5.21 33.05 -8.70
N SER A 4 -6.44 33.57 -8.63
CA SER A 4 -7.65 32.73 -8.53
C SER A 4 -7.88 31.94 -9.82
N SER A 5 -7.85 32.59 -10.97
CA SER A 5 -7.98 31.93 -12.27
C SER A 5 -6.83 30.95 -12.52
N CYS A 6 -5.62 31.28 -12.07
CA CYS A 6 -4.48 30.37 -12.20
C CYS A 6 -4.68 29.10 -11.36
N ARG A 7 -5.16 29.22 -10.12
CA ARG A 7 -5.45 28.06 -9.26
C ARG A 7 -6.58 27.20 -9.81
N GLU A 8 -7.63 27.80 -10.37
CA GLU A 8 -8.72 27.08 -11.02
C GLU A 8 -8.21 26.27 -12.22
N ALA A 9 -7.46 26.90 -13.12
CA ALA A 9 -6.86 26.21 -14.27
C ALA A 9 -5.90 25.08 -13.85
N LEU A 10 -5.12 25.27 -12.79
CA LEU A 10 -4.25 24.23 -12.24
C LEU A 10 -5.02 23.07 -11.63
N SER A 11 -6.15 23.33 -10.97
CA SER A 11 -7.04 22.28 -10.48
C SER A 11 -7.62 21.47 -11.64
N ALA A 12 -8.17 22.16 -12.65
CA ALA A 12 -8.72 21.52 -13.84
C ALA A 12 -7.68 20.62 -14.54
N ARG A 13 -6.43 21.06 -14.65
CA ARG A 13 -5.33 20.23 -15.19
C ARG A 13 -5.05 18.97 -14.37
N LEU A 14 -5.09 19.05 -13.04
CA LEU A 14 -4.86 17.88 -12.18
C LEU A 14 -5.96 16.82 -12.33
N ASP A 15 -7.18 17.27 -12.66
CA ASP A 15 -8.35 16.43 -12.91
C ASP A 15 -8.46 15.98 -14.38
N GLY A 16 -7.65 16.54 -15.28
CA GLY A 16 -7.64 16.23 -16.72
C GLY A 16 -8.67 17.02 -17.54
N GLU A 17 -9.20 18.11 -16.98
CA GLU A 17 -10.25 18.96 -17.55
C GLU A 17 -9.70 20.31 -18.09
N ASP A 18 -8.46 20.34 -18.57
CA ASP A 18 -7.82 21.57 -19.08
C ASP A 18 -8.62 22.18 -20.26
N ARG A 19 -8.84 23.49 -20.23
CA ARG A 19 -9.55 24.22 -21.28
C ARG A 19 -8.57 24.64 -22.39
N PRO A 20 -8.90 24.38 -23.67
CA PRO A 20 -8.06 24.80 -24.78
C PRO A 20 -7.79 26.31 -24.76
N GLY A 21 -6.53 26.72 -24.72
CA GLY A 21 -6.11 28.13 -24.75
C GLY A 21 -5.74 28.74 -23.39
N GLU A 22 -6.03 28.08 -22.27
CA GLU A 22 -5.62 28.55 -20.92
C GLU A 22 -4.19 28.10 -20.55
N ALA A 23 -3.62 27.18 -21.34
CA ALA A 23 -2.31 26.58 -21.14
C ALA A 23 -1.18 27.61 -20.96
N THR A 24 -0.99 28.43 -22.00
CA THR A 24 0.10 29.41 -22.09
C THR A 24 0.02 30.49 -21.02
N ALA A 25 -1.18 30.98 -20.72
CA ALA A 25 -1.37 32.05 -19.73
C ALA A 25 -1.07 31.56 -18.30
N THR A 26 -1.47 30.33 -17.99
CA THR A 26 -1.23 29.68 -16.70
C THR A 26 0.24 29.34 -16.50
N ASP A 27 0.95 28.88 -17.54
CA ASP A 27 2.38 28.60 -17.47
C ASP A 27 3.19 29.89 -17.27
N ALA A 28 2.83 30.96 -17.96
CA ALA A 28 3.43 32.28 -17.76
C ALA A 28 3.22 32.81 -16.33
N HIS A 29 2.03 32.61 -15.75
CA HIS A 29 1.75 33.01 -14.37
C HIS A 29 2.51 32.14 -13.35
N LEU A 30 2.60 30.83 -13.58
CA LEU A 30 3.37 29.90 -12.75
C LEU A 30 4.87 30.24 -12.71
N ALA A 31 5.44 30.70 -13.83
CA ALA A 31 6.82 31.17 -13.88
C ALA A 31 7.05 32.39 -12.97
N GLY A 32 6.08 33.31 -12.92
CA GLY A 32 6.19 34.55 -12.15
C GLY A 32 5.74 34.46 -10.68
N CYS A 33 4.89 33.49 -10.30
CA CYS A 33 4.23 33.49 -8.98
C CYS A 33 4.62 32.30 -8.09
N GLY A 34 5.38 32.57 -7.02
CA GLY A 34 5.78 31.56 -6.03
C GLY A 34 4.61 30.92 -5.26
N ALA A 35 3.58 31.71 -4.93
CA ALA A 35 2.40 31.20 -4.22
C ALA A 35 1.58 30.22 -5.07
N CYS A 36 1.52 30.42 -6.39
CA CYS A 36 0.84 29.48 -7.30
C CYS A 36 1.66 28.21 -7.52
N ARG A 37 3.01 28.27 -7.52
CA ARG A 37 3.87 27.08 -7.53
C ARG A 37 3.68 26.22 -6.29
N GLU A 38 3.72 26.85 -5.11
CA GLU A 38 3.53 26.14 -3.85
C GLU A 38 2.11 25.54 -3.72
N PHE A 39 1.09 26.28 -4.18
CA PHE A 39 -0.27 25.74 -4.31
C PHE A 39 -0.31 24.50 -5.21
N HIS A 40 0.28 24.58 -6.41
CA HIS A 40 0.31 23.47 -7.36
C HIS A 40 1.01 22.23 -6.79
N ASP A 41 2.15 22.42 -6.11
CA ASP A 41 2.90 21.32 -5.49
C ASP A 41 2.11 20.64 -4.37
N ARG A 42 1.41 21.43 -3.53
CA ARG A 42 0.52 20.91 -2.49
C ARG A 42 -0.67 20.16 -3.09
N ALA A 43 -1.34 20.75 -4.07
CA ALA A 43 -2.48 20.14 -4.75
C ALA A 43 -2.08 18.83 -5.43
N ALA A 44 -1.00 18.83 -6.21
CA ALA A 44 -0.47 17.64 -6.87
C ALA A 44 -0.06 16.55 -5.86
N ARG A 45 0.47 16.92 -4.69
CA ARG A 45 0.78 15.97 -3.61
C ARG A 45 -0.48 15.30 -3.08
N ILE A 46 -1.52 16.07 -2.79
CA ILE A 46 -2.81 15.53 -2.31
C ILE A 46 -3.42 14.62 -3.38
N THR A 47 -3.49 15.08 -4.64
CA THR A 47 -3.99 14.28 -5.77
C THR A 47 -3.25 12.97 -5.92
N ARG A 48 -1.93 12.92 -5.69
CA ARG A 48 -1.16 11.65 -5.71
C ARG A 48 -1.51 10.72 -4.55
N LEU A 49 -1.75 11.27 -3.36
CA LEU A 49 -2.10 10.47 -2.17
C LEU A 49 -3.53 9.91 -2.24
N THR A 50 -4.46 10.65 -2.86
CA THR A 50 -5.86 10.25 -2.97
C THR A 50 -6.15 9.41 -4.22
N ARG A 51 -5.23 9.35 -5.19
CA ARG A 51 -5.39 8.54 -6.40
C ARG A 51 -5.26 7.05 -6.07
N THR A 52 -6.40 6.37 -5.99
CA THR A 52 -6.52 4.93 -5.68
C THR A 52 -6.48 4.04 -6.93
N ARG A 53 -6.52 4.62 -8.14
CA ARG A 53 -6.35 3.90 -9.40
C ARG A 53 -4.87 3.81 -9.79
N LEU A 54 -4.42 2.60 -10.13
CA LEU A 54 -3.14 2.36 -10.81
C LEU A 54 -3.09 3.25 -12.06
N VAL A 55 -2.15 4.20 -12.07
CA VAL A 55 -1.83 4.93 -13.29
C VAL A 55 -1.07 3.95 -14.18
N THR A 56 -1.74 3.39 -15.19
CA THR A 56 -1.04 2.77 -16.31
C THR A 56 -0.43 3.90 -17.14
N VAL A 57 0.68 4.47 -16.66
CA VAL A 57 1.52 5.30 -17.52
C VAL A 57 2.02 4.33 -18.58
N ARG A 58 1.57 4.49 -19.82
CA ARG A 58 2.34 3.97 -20.95
C ARG A 58 3.63 4.78 -20.94
N ALA A 59 4.63 4.26 -20.24
CA ALA A 59 5.92 4.90 -20.12
C ALA A 59 6.41 5.22 -21.54
N PRO A 60 6.99 6.41 -21.79
CA PRO A 60 7.78 6.60 -23.00
C PRO A 60 8.79 5.45 -23.06
N ALA A 61 9.04 4.90 -24.25
CA ALA A 61 9.85 3.69 -24.47
C ALA A 61 11.05 3.66 -23.51
N PHE A 62 10.87 2.87 -22.44
CA PHE A 62 11.79 2.85 -21.32
C PHE A 62 12.88 1.87 -21.70
N ASP A 63 14.11 2.35 -21.85
CA ASP A 63 15.28 1.49 -21.96
C ASP A 63 15.41 0.70 -20.65
N ALA A 64 15.11 -0.59 -20.70
CA ALA A 64 15.21 -1.47 -19.53
C ALA A 64 16.67 -1.73 -19.10
N GLY A 65 17.66 -1.34 -19.90
CA GLY A 65 19.09 -1.50 -19.63
C GLY A 65 19.71 -0.42 -18.74
N THR A 66 19.01 0.68 -18.46
CA THR A 66 19.51 1.76 -17.58
C THR A 66 19.07 1.61 -16.12
N LEU A 67 18.33 0.56 -15.76
CA LEU A 67 17.99 0.28 -14.37
C LEU A 67 19.16 -0.45 -13.68
N PRO A 68 19.68 0.06 -12.55
CA PRO A 68 20.53 -0.76 -11.70
C PRO A 68 19.74 -2.01 -11.30
N ASP A 69 20.37 -3.18 -11.42
CA ASP A 69 19.79 -4.46 -10.99
C ASP A 69 19.62 -4.45 -9.47
N VAL A 70 18.55 -3.82 -9.00
CA VAL A 70 18.12 -3.90 -7.61
C VAL A 70 17.24 -5.13 -7.54
N VAL A 71 17.86 -6.29 -7.31
CA VAL A 71 17.14 -7.50 -6.91
C VAL A 71 16.47 -7.18 -5.57
N PRO A 72 15.14 -7.02 -5.51
CA PRO A 72 14.47 -6.76 -4.25
C PRO A 72 14.65 -7.98 -3.36
N ASP A 73 14.71 -7.78 -2.04
CA ASP A 73 14.87 -8.82 -1.03
C ASP A 73 13.58 -9.68 -0.88
N ARG A 74 13.12 -10.26 -2.00
CA ARG A 74 11.88 -11.02 -2.17
C ARG A 74 11.77 -12.29 -1.32
N PRO A 75 12.85 -13.08 -1.05
CA PRO A 75 12.66 -14.32 -0.29
C PRO A 75 12.20 -14.05 1.15
N ARG A 76 12.65 -12.95 1.77
CA ARG A 76 12.26 -12.59 3.14
C ARG A 76 10.79 -12.21 3.24
N VAL A 77 10.32 -11.41 2.29
CA VAL A 77 8.92 -10.97 2.23
C VAL A 77 7.99 -12.15 1.96
N ASP A 78 8.41 -13.11 1.14
CA ASP A 78 7.63 -14.32 0.86
C ASP A 78 7.50 -15.21 2.10
N VAL A 79 8.57 -15.36 2.89
CA VAL A 79 8.53 -16.06 4.18
C VAL A 79 7.56 -15.38 5.15
N LEU A 80 7.57 -14.04 5.24
CA LEU A 80 6.63 -13.31 6.10
C LEU A 80 5.17 -13.55 5.72
N HIS A 81 4.85 -13.56 4.42
CA HIS A 81 3.48 -13.88 3.96
C HIS A 81 3.12 -15.34 4.21
N ALA A 82 4.07 -16.28 4.07
CA ALA A 82 3.84 -17.69 4.39
C ALA A 82 3.58 -17.91 5.88
N LEU A 83 4.35 -17.26 6.76
CA LEU A 83 4.13 -17.28 8.21
C LEU A 83 2.79 -16.65 8.58
N LEU A 84 2.42 -15.54 7.93
CA LEU A 84 1.13 -14.90 8.15
C LEU A 84 -0.03 -15.79 7.68
N ALA A 85 0.14 -16.51 6.57
CA ALA A 85 -0.83 -17.50 6.11
C ALA A 85 -0.98 -18.63 7.14
N ALA A 86 0.13 -19.15 7.67
CA ALA A 86 0.10 -20.19 8.70
C ALA A 86 -0.61 -19.71 9.97
N ALA A 87 -0.33 -18.47 10.43
CA ALA A 87 -1.05 -17.85 11.55
C ALA A 87 -2.55 -17.70 11.25
N GLY A 88 -2.89 -17.30 10.01
CA GLY A 88 -4.28 -17.20 9.55
C GLY A 88 -5.01 -18.54 9.56
N VAL A 89 -4.38 -19.62 9.08
CA VAL A 89 -4.93 -20.98 9.14
C VAL A 89 -5.13 -21.43 10.58
N ALA A 90 -4.14 -21.20 11.45
CA ALA A 90 -4.24 -21.57 12.87
C ALA A 90 -5.39 -20.82 13.56
N GLN A 91 -5.50 -19.50 13.35
CA GLN A 91 -6.58 -18.70 13.93
C GLN A 91 -7.97 -19.13 13.41
N LEU A 92 -8.06 -19.42 12.11
CA LEU A 92 -9.28 -19.91 11.49
C LEU A 92 -9.69 -21.27 12.06
N ALA A 93 -8.74 -22.19 12.21
CA ALA A 93 -8.98 -23.50 12.81
C ALA A 93 -9.51 -23.36 14.25
N LEU A 94 -8.87 -22.52 15.08
CA LEU A 94 -9.33 -22.22 16.44
C LEU A 94 -10.75 -21.64 16.48
N GLY A 95 -11.06 -20.72 15.57
CA GLY A 95 -12.40 -20.14 15.46
C GLY A 95 -13.45 -21.17 15.04
N VAL A 96 -13.14 -22.02 14.05
CA VAL A 96 -14.05 -23.07 13.59
C VAL A 96 -14.28 -24.12 14.66
N THR A 97 -13.23 -24.59 15.35
CA THR A 97 -13.38 -25.53 16.48
C THR A 97 -14.23 -24.92 17.58
N GLY A 98 -14.00 -23.64 17.94
CA GLY A 98 -14.82 -22.96 18.94
C GLY A 98 -16.30 -22.84 18.55
N LEU A 99 -16.59 -22.67 17.25
CA LEU A 99 -17.97 -22.63 16.76
C LEU A 99 -18.64 -24.02 16.83
N LEU A 100 -17.90 -25.08 16.50
CA LEU A 100 -18.39 -26.46 16.61
C LEU A 100 -18.64 -26.85 18.07
N ASP A 101 -17.73 -26.49 18.97
CA ASP A 101 -17.87 -26.74 20.41
C ASP A 101 -19.08 -26.00 20.99
N ALA A 102 -19.28 -24.73 20.61
CA ALA A 102 -20.43 -23.93 21.03
C ALA A 102 -21.77 -24.49 20.51
N ALA A 103 -21.79 -25.03 19.28
CA ALA A 103 -22.97 -25.69 18.71
C ALA A 103 -23.29 -27.03 19.38
N GLY A 104 -22.27 -27.81 19.77
CA GLY A 104 -22.43 -29.07 20.49
C GLY A 104 -22.92 -28.90 21.93
N ALA A 105 -22.46 -27.86 22.64
CA ALA A 105 -22.82 -27.58 24.03
C ALA A 105 -24.31 -27.21 24.24
N GLY A 106 -24.98 -26.69 23.21
CA GLY A 106 -26.40 -26.32 23.25
C GLY A 106 -27.37 -27.49 23.51
N HIS A 107 -26.92 -28.74 23.37
CA HIS A 107 -27.75 -29.92 23.59
C HIS A 107 -27.76 -30.42 25.05
N HIS A 108 -26.89 -29.91 25.93
CA HIS A 108 -26.69 -30.47 27.28
C HIS A 108 -26.68 -29.46 28.45
N GLY A 109 -26.89 -28.14 28.23
CA GLY A 109 -26.75 -27.10 29.27
C GLY A 109 -28.05 -26.37 29.65
N GLY A 110 -28.33 -26.24 30.96
CA GLY A 110 -29.55 -25.64 31.53
C GLY A 110 -29.83 -24.16 31.18
N VAL A 111 -31.12 -23.82 31.24
CA VAL A 111 -31.84 -22.85 30.39
C VAL A 111 -31.57 -21.35 30.63
N LEU A 112 -30.80 -20.93 31.65
CA LEU A 112 -30.61 -19.49 31.93
C LEU A 112 -29.15 -19.01 32.01
N GLY A 113 -28.20 -19.85 32.45
CA GLY A 113 -26.77 -19.51 32.45
C GLY A 113 -26.02 -19.97 31.19
N GLY A 114 -26.47 -21.06 30.56
CA GLY A 114 -25.81 -21.65 29.40
C GLY A 114 -25.97 -20.83 28.12
N ALA A 115 -27.10 -20.14 27.93
CA ALA A 115 -27.34 -19.34 26.73
C ALA A 115 -26.38 -18.14 26.62
N ALA A 116 -26.16 -17.40 27.71
CA ALA A 116 -25.23 -16.26 27.72
C ALA A 116 -23.78 -16.71 27.46
N LEU A 117 -23.35 -17.81 28.09
CA LEU A 117 -22.03 -18.41 27.86
C LEU A 117 -21.88 -18.93 26.41
N ALA A 118 -22.93 -19.55 25.86
CA ALA A 118 -22.95 -19.98 24.47
C ALA A 118 -22.88 -18.77 23.51
N HIS A 119 -23.63 -17.70 23.76
CA HIS A 119 -23.56 -16.47 22.96
C HIS A 119 -22.15 -15.87 22.94
N LEU A 120 -21.49 -15.74 24.09
CA LEU A 120 -20.10 -15.29 24.18
C LEU A 120 -19.13 -16.24 23.45
N GLY A 121 -19.40 -17.54 23.50
CA GLY A 121 -18.65 -18.56 22.75
C GLY A 121 -18.75 -18.35 21.23
N HIS A 122 -19.97 -18.15 20.70
CA HIS A 122 -20.20 -17.86 19.29
C HIS A 122 -19.54 -16.55 18.85
N GLU A 123 -19.65 -15.49 19.65
CA GLU A 123 -19.03 -14.19 19.37
C GLU A 123 -17.50 -14.29 19.32
N SER A 124 -16.90 -14.93 20.33
CA SER A 124 -15.45 -15.17 20.37
C SER A 124 -14.97 -16.03 19.20
N ALA A 125 -15.69 -17.10 18.87
CA ALA A 125 -15.39 -17.95 17.72
C ALA A 125 -15.46 -17.18 16.40
N ALA A 126 -16.53 -16.40 16.19
CA ALA A 126 -16.70 -15.57 15.00
C ALA A 126 -15.57 -14.54 14.85
N TRP A 127 -15.15 -13.93 15.96
CA TRP A 127 -14.01 -13.02 15.96
C TRP A 127 -12.71 -13.71 15.53
N ASN A 128 -12.42 -14.90 16.05
CA ASN A 128 -11.25 -15.69 15.65
C ASN A 128 -11.27 -16.04 14.15
N VAL A 129 -12.43 -16.45 13.63
CA VAL A 129 -12.62 -16.69 12.19
C VAL A 129 -12.34 -15.42 11.38
N ALA A 130 -12.91 -14.29 11.78
CA ALA A 130 -12.74 -13.01 11.08
C ALA A 130 -11.27 -12.56 11.03
N VAL A 131 -10.54 -12.67 12.16
CA VAL A 131 -9.11 -12.36 12.22
C VAL A 131 -8.30 -13.31 11.33
N GLY A 132 -8.57 -14.62 11.39
CA GLY A 132 -7.90 -15.62 10.56
C GLY A 132 -8.08 -15.34 9.06
N VAL A 133 -9.31 -15.02 8.64
CA VAL A 133 -9.61 -14.58 7.27
C VAL A 133 -8.85 -13.30 6.92
N GLY A 134 -8.80 -12.31 7.81
CA GLY A 134 -8.05 -11.07 7.61
C GLY A 134 -6.56 -11.32 7.33
N PHE A 135 -5.92 -12.19 8.12
CA PHE A 135 -4.53 -12.61 7.90
C PHE A 135 -4.35 -13.33 6.56
N LEU A 136 -5.24 -14.27 6.22
CA LEU A 136 -5.19 -14.98 4.95
C LEU A 136 -5.36 -14.05 3.75
N VAL A 137 -6.29 -13.09 3.81
CA VAL A 137 -6.50 -12.12 2.74
C VAL A 137 -5.24 -11.28 2.49
N VAL A 138 -4.59 -10.81 3.55
CA VAL A 138 -3.32 -10.07 3.45
C VAL A 138 -2.21 -10.97 2.88
N ALA A 139 -2.10 -12.20 3.39
CA ALA A 139 -1.09 -13.16 2.96
C ALA A 139 -1.23 -13.54 1.47
N LEU A 140 -2.45 -13.86 1.03
CA LEU A 140 -2.75 -14.32 -0.34
C LEU A 140 -2.69 -13.18 -1.35
N ARG A 141 -3.17 -11.98 -1.00
CA ARG A 141 -3.08 -10.81 -1.90
C ARG A 141 -1.65 -10.27 -2.02
N ARG A 142 -0.74 -10.67 -1.13
CA ARG A 142 0.63 -10.14 -1.01
C ARG A 142 0.65 -8.60 -0.97
N THR A 143 -0.41 -8.01 -0.42
CA THR A 143 -0.59 -6.55 -0.30
C THR A 143 -0.12 -6.09 1.07
N ARG A 144 0.29 -4.84 1.18
CA ARG A 144 0.52 -4.28 2.51
C ARG A 144 -0.75 -4.18 3.32
N PRO A 145 -0.71 -4.56 4.60
CA PRO A 145 -1.84 -4.33 5.48
C PRO A 145 -2.11 -2.83 5.64
N ALA A 146 -3.39 -2.47 5.52
CA ALA A 146 -3.85 -1.10 5.75
C ALA A 146 -3.54 -0.67 7.18
N GLY A 147 -3.10 0.59 7.35
CA GLY A 147 -2.74 1.11 8.68
C GLY A 147 -3.90 1.07 9.68
N SER A 148 -5.14 1.29 9.20
CA SER A 148 -6.34 1.16 10.02
C SER A 148 -6.55 -0.26 10.56
N LEU A 149 -6.34 -1.28 9.72
CA LEU A 149 -6.46 -2.68 10.14
C LEU A 149 -5.42 -3.03 11.21
N VAL A 150 -4.18 -2.59 11.02
CA VAL A 150 -3.09 -2.76 12.01
C VAL A 150 -3.42 -2.05 13.32
N ALA A 151 -3.93 -0.83 13.26
CA ALA A 151 -4.29 -0.05 14.45
C ALA A 151 -5.43 -0.70 15.23
N THR A 152 -6.51 -1.11 14.55
CA THR A 152 -7.66 -1.77 15.18
C THR A 152 -7.26 -3.11 15.79
N LEU A 153 -6.52 -3.94 15.05
CA LEU A 153 -6.06 -5.24 15.56
C LEU A 153 -5.05 -5.09 16.69
N GLY A 154 -4.20 -4.05 16.63
CA GLY A 154 -3.27 -3.69 17.70
C GLY A 154 -3.99 -3.28 18.97
N ALA A 155 -4.98 -2.40 18.89
CA ALA A 155 -5.79 -1.99 20.03
C ALA A 155 -6.53 -3.18 20.65
N PHE A 156 -7.16 -4.03 19.81
CA PHE A 156 -7.80 -5.26 20.25
C PHE A 156 -6.83 -6.16 21.01
N THR A 157 -5.65 -6.44 20.43
CA THR A 157 -4.65 -7.32 21.04
C THR A 157 -4.10 -6.74 22.35
N ALA A 158 -3.90 -5.43 22.43
CA ALA A 158 -3.42 -4.77 23.65
C ALA A 158 -4.43 -4.93 24.81
N VAL A 159 -5.71 -4.69 24.55
CA VAL A 159 -6.77 -4.88 25.57
C VAL A 159 -6.86 -6.36 25.96
N LEU A 160 -6.81 -7.28 24.98
CA LEU A 160 -6.84 -8.72 25.22
C LEU A 160 -5.67 -9.19 26.11
N LEU A 161 -4.46 -8.69 25.86
CA LEU A 161 -3.29 -9.03 26.67
C LEU A 161 -3.38 -8.45 28.08
N ALA A 162 -3.92 -7.24 28.24
CA ALA A 162 -4.12 -6.62 29.55
C ALA A 162 -5.10 -7.44 30.41
N THR A 163 -6.26 -7.81 29.85
CA THR A 163 -7.25 -8.64 30.57
C THR A 163 -6.73 -10.05 30.83
N SER A 164 -6.07 -10.67 29.84
CA SER A 164 -5.46 -12.00 30.01
C SER A 164 -4.37 -12.01 31.07
N GLY A 165 -3.56 -10.94 31.16
CA GLY A 165 -2.54 -10.78 32.19
C GLY A 165 -3.14 -10.67 33.58
N ALA A 166 -4.22 -9.90 33.74
CA ALA A 166 -4.95 -9.80 35.00
C ALA A 166 -5.53 -11.16 35.44
N ASP A 167 -6.08 -11.94 34.50
CA ASP A 167 -6.57 -13.28 34.81
C ASP A 167 -5.44 -14.28 35.11
N ALA A 168 -4.30 -14.16 34.44
CA ALA A 168 -3.15 -15.02 34.69
C ALA A 168 -2.56 -14.77 36.08
N LEU A 169 -2.46 -13.50 36.50
CA LEU A 169 -2.07 -13.10 37.85
C LEU A 169 -3.05 -13.62 38.91
N ALA A 170 -4.33 -13.73 38.57
CA ALA A 170 -5.36 -14.32 39.42
C ALA A 170 -5.40 -15.87 39.40
N GLY A 171 -4.52 -16.52 38.63
CA GLY A 171 -4.49 -17.98 38.49
C GLY A 171 -5.69 -18.55 37.72
N ARG A 172 -6.39 -17.75 36.92
CA ARG A 172 -7.64 -18.12 36.24
C ARG A 172 -7.47 -18.50 34.77
N VAL A 173 -6.24 -18.76 34.30
CA VAL A 173 -5.98 -18.95 32.87
C VAL A 173 -5.62 -20.38 32.52
N GLU A 174 -6.36 -20.89 31.55
CA GLU A 174 -6.14 -22.19 30.93
C GLU A 174 -5.08 -22.07 29.82
N ALA A 175 -4.15 -23.04 29.75
CA ALA A 175 -3.01 -22.99 28.82
C ALA A 175 -3.42 -22.90 27.33
N GLY A 176 -4.53 -23.55 26.95
CA GLY A 176 -5.08 -23.49 25.59
C GLY A 176 -5.51 -22.08 25.18
N ARG A 177 -6.07 -21.30 26.11
CA ARG A 177 -6.47 -19.91 25.88
C ARG A 177 -5.26 -19.01 25.64
N LEU A 178 -4.19 -19.22 26.40
CA LEU A 178 -2.93 -18.49 26.24
C LEU A 178 -2.28 -18.77 24.88
N ALA A 179 -2.33 -20.03 24.43
CA ALA A 179 -1.82 -20.42 23.11
C ALA A 179 -2.56 -19.75 21.96
N GLY A 180 -3.89 -19.64 22.04
CA GLY A 180 -4.70 -18.91 21.06
C GLY A 180 -4.34 -17.42 20.98
N HIS A 181 -4.09 -16.77 22.12
CA HIS A 181 -3.62 -15.38 22.15
C HIS A 181 -2.22 -15.22 21.53
N ALA A 182 -1.34 -16.21 21.72
CA ALA A 182 -0.01 -16.17 21.12
C ALA A 182 -0.06 -16.16 19.58
N VAL A 183 -0.95 -16.95 18.96
CA VAL A 183 -1.14 -16.97 17.50
C VAL A 183 -1.56 -15.59 16.99
N LEU A 184 -2.51 -14.94 17.66
CA LEU A 184 -2.96 -13.58 17.34
C LEU A 184 -1.79 -12.57 17.42
N VAL A 185 -0.99 -12.62 18.49
CA VAL A 185 0.15 -11.72 18.69
C VAL A 185 1.18 -11.91 17.57
N VAL A 186 1.51 -13.16 17.22
CA VAL A 186 2.42 -13.46 16.11
C VAL A 186 1.88 -12.88 14.79
N GLY A 187 0.60 -13.07 14.49
CA GLY A 187 -0.04 -12.51 13.31
C GLY A 187 0.02 -10.97 13.26
N LEU A 188 -0.22 -10.30 14.40
CA LEU A 188 -0.09 -8.85 14.52
C LEU A 188 1.35 -8.36 14.28
N VAL A 189 2.34 -9.04 14.86
CA VAL A 189 3.76 -8.70 14.65
C VAL A 189 4.13 -8.84 13.18
N LEU A 190 3.71 -9.92 12.52
CA LEU A 190 3.93 -10.12 11.09
C LEU A 190 3.28 -9.01 10.25
N MET A 191 2.05 -8.62 10.58
CA MET A 191 1.38 -7.48 9.95
C MET A 191 2.14 -6.16 10.16
N LEU A 192 2.67 -5.90 11.35
CA LEU A 192 3.48 -4.70 11.64
C LEU A 192 4.78 -4.68 10.83
N VAL A 193 5.48 -5.82 10.75
CA VAL A 193 6.70 -5.94 9.94
C VAL A 193 6.37 -5.70 8.46
N LEU A 194 5.32 -6.34 7.92
CA LEU A 194 4.89 -6.14 6.53
C LEU A 194 4.42 -4.70 6.25
N HIS A 195 3.81 -4.04 7.24
CA HIS A 195 3.42 -2.63 7.14
C HIS A 195 4.66 -1.71 7.02
N ARG A 196 5.74 -2.03 7.75
CA ARG A 196 6.99 -1.26 7.78
C ARG A 196 7.91 -1.52 6.59
N VAL A 197 7.93 -2.74 6.05
CA VAL A 197 8.78 -3.16 4.90
C VAL A 197 8.22 -2.64 3.55
N GLY A 198 7.43 -1.56 3.56
CA GLY A 198 7.10 -0.83 2.33
C GLY A 198 8.30 -0.18 1.65
N PRO A 199 8.17 0.41 0.45
CA PRO A 199 9.28 0.91 -0.34
C PRO A 199 9.64 2.26 0.29
N GLY A 200 10.16 2.21 1.51
CA GLY A 200 10.57 3.33 2.32
C GLY A 200 12.02 3.65 1.98
N ASP A 201 12.18 4.76 1.27
CA ASP A 201 13.26 5.74 1.42
C ASP A 201 14.71 5.35 1.15
N GLY A 202 15.04 4.09 0.84
CA GLY A 202 16.40 3.68 0.45
C GLY A 202 16.90 4.20 -0.92
N GLY A 203 16.04 4.86 -1.70
CA GLY A 203 16.37 5.42 -3.02
C GLY A 203 16.85 6.88 -3.00
N ARG A 204 16.71 7.60 -1.89
CA ARG A 204 17.05 9.03 -1.82
C ARG A 204 18.54 9.30 -1.65
N ASP A 205 19.28 8.37 -1.04
CA ASP A 205 20.71 8.57 -0.75
C ASP A 205 21.65 8.14 -1.89
N ARG A 206 21.13 7.59 -3.00
CA ARG A 206 21.97 7.15 -4.14
C ARG A 206 21.85 8.00 -5.41
N VAL A 207 20.95 8.98 -5.44
CA VAL A 207 20.89 9.95 -6.55
C VAL A 207 21.82 11.12 -6.24
N SER A 208 23.11 10.83 -6.12
CA SER A 208 24.19 11.81 -6.05
C SER A 208 25.44 11.24 -6.71
N SER A 209 25.27 10.55 -7.84
CA SER A 209 26.38 10.38 -8.78
C SER A 209 26.30 11.54 -9.77
N PRO A 210 27.30 12.43 -9.82
CA PRO A 210 27.35 13.44 -10.85
C PRO A 210 27.48 12.71 -12.19
N VAL A 211 26.52 12.91 -13.09
CA VAL A 211 26.65 12.48 -14.48
C VAL A 211 27.82 13.28 -15.07
N THR A 212 28.98 12.65 -15.21
CA THR A 212 30.04 13.15 -16.07
C THR A 212 29.58 12.93 -17.50
N THR A 213 29.06 13.98 -18.13
CA THR A 213 28.92 14.04 -19.58
C THR A 213 30.33 13.99 -20.17
N GLY A 214 30.75 12.82 -20.64
CA GLY A 214 31.96 12.68 -21.43
C GLY A 214 31.80 13.49 -22.71
N SER A 215 32.53 14.60 -22.82
CA SER A 215 32.66 15.36 -24.06
C SER A 215 33.68 14.65 -24.96
N ASP A 216 33.26 13.60 -25.64
CA ASP A 216 33.97 13.11 -26.82
C ASP A 216 33.26 13.66 -28.06
N ASP A 217 33.61 14.91 -28.39
CA ASP A 217 33.45 15.48 -29.73
C ASP A 217 34.54 16.54 -29.90
N ALA A 218 35.74 16.08 -30.23
CA ALA A 218 36.76 16.95 -30.80
C ALA A 218 36.42 17.21 -32.28
N PRO A 219 36.45 18.46 -32.77
CA PRO A 219 36.04 18.75 -34.14
C PRO A 219 37.13 18.28 -35.13
N ALA A 220 36.78 17.37 -36.04
CA ALA A 220 37.58 17.07 -37.22
C ALA A 220 37.45 18.22 -38.26
N PRO A 221 38.51 18.55 -39.02
CA PRO A 221 38.52 19.69 -39.90
C PRO A 221 37.59 19.48 -41.10
N ALA A 222 36.96 20.58 -41.50
CA ALA A 222 35.99 20.66 -42.58
C ALA A 222 36.63 20.41 -43.94
N ASP A 223 36.10 19.44 -44.69
CA ASP A 223 36.02 19.49 -46.15
C ASP A 223 34.92 18.56 -46.66
N ALA A 224 34.29 19.00 -47.75
CA ALA A 224 33.27 18.35 -48.58
C ALA A 224 31.78 18.66 -48.28
N ALA A 225 31.19 19.30 -49.30
CA ALA A 225 29.85 19.85 -49.40
C ALA A 225 28.69 18.83 -49.44
N ALA A 226 27.54 19.33 -49.00
CA ALA A 226 26.17 19.14 -49.52
C ALA A 226 25.51 17.74 -49.48
N ALA A 227 24.48 17.61 -48.62
CA ALA A 227 23.11 17.29 -49.04
C ALA A 227 22.15 17.36 -47.84
N GLU A 228 21.32 18.41 -47.77
CA GLU A 228 20.18 18.48 -46.85
C GLU A 228 19.16 17.39 -47.22
N ARG A 229 18.90 16.46 -46.29
CA ARG A 229 17.82 15.47 -46.41
C ARG A 229 16.54 16.03 -45.78
N PRO A 230 15.42 16.14 -46.50
CA PRO A 230 14.16 16.55 -45.90
C PRO A 230 13.64 15.46 -44.95
N VAL A 231 13.28 15.85 -43.72
CA VAL A 231 12.59 14.98 -42.75
C VAL A 231 11.09 15.01 -43.08
N ASP A 232 10.56 13.88 -43.53
CA ASP A 232 9.12 13.69 -43.80
C ASP A 232 8.36 13.45 -42.48
N LEU A 233 7.54 14.44 -42.07
CA LEU A 233 6.67 14.36 -40.90
C LEU A 233 5.24 14.01 -41.33
N ARG A 234 5.00 12.74 -41.65
CA ARG A 234 3.63 12.22 -41.83
C ARG A 234 3.03 11.74 -40.50
N PRO A 235 1.82 12.19 -40.12
CA PRO A 235 1.14 11.73 -38.90
C PRO A 235 0.59 10.31 -39.06
N SER A 236 1.01 9.38 -38.21
CA SER A 236 0.42 8.04 -38.11
C SER A 236 -0.77 8.05 -37.13
N ALA A 237 -1.96 8.37 -37.63
CA ALA A 237 -3.21 8.19 -36.91
C ALA A 237 -4.12 7.23 -37.68
N HIS A 238 -4.20 5.97 -37.21
CA HIS A 238 -5.33 5.09 -37.50
C HIS A 238 -6.07 4.81 -36.19
N ARG A 239 -7.28 5.36 -36.07
CA ARG A 239 -8.31 4.86 -35.15
C ARG A 239 -8.92 3.61 -35.76
N ALA A 240 -9.00 2.52 -35.00
CA ALA A 240 -10.00 1.49 -35.23
C ALA A 240 -11.25 1.87 -34.44
N ALA A 241 -12.40 1.77 -35.13
CA ALA A 241 -13.74 1.85 -34.54
C ALA A 241 -14.08 0.55 -33.79
#